data_AF-A0A497CYY7-F1
#
_entry.id   AF-A0A497CYY7-F1
#
_cell.length_a   1.000
_cell.length_b   1.000
_cell.length_c   1.000
_cell.angle_alpha   90.00
_cell.angle_beta   90.00
_cell.angle_gamma   90.00
#
_symmetry.space_group_name_H-M   'P 1'
#
loop_
_entity.id
_entity.type
_entity.pdbx_description
1 polymer ?
#
loop_
_entity_poly.entity_id
_entity_poly.type
_entity_poly.pdbx_seq_one_letter_code
_entity_poly.pdbx_strand_id
1 'polypeptide(L)'
;GDMLLLGADLKKDPKIITAAYNDPHGITASFNLNLLSRMNRELGADFDLQHFMHHTFYEPVSGEVLSYIVSLQKQSVNFEALNWKTNFDAFEIIHTEISKKYSIPELESLAKEQGYIVKEHFTDDKKYFLDTLWEVK
;
A
#
# COMPACT_ATOMS: atom_id res chain seq x y z
N GLY A 1 -22.09 -9.90 22.52
CA GLY A 1 -20.91 -10.79 22.51
C GLY A 1 -19.66 -9.96 22.35
N ASP A 2 -18.57 -10.57 21.88
CA ASP A 2 -17.35 -9.85 21.50
C ASP A 2 -17.61 -8.94 20.28
N MET A 3 -16.87 -7.83 20.21
CA MET A 3 -17.04 -6.82 19.16
C MET A 3 -15.70 -6.45 18.51
N LEU A 4 -15.73 -6.13 17.22
CA LEU A 4 -14.61 -5.63 16.43
C LEU A 4 -14.93 -4.22 15.94
N LEU A 5 -14.05 -3.26 16.24
CA LEU A 5 -14.06 -1.95 15.61
C LEU A 5 -12.99 -1.93 14.52
N LEU A 6 -13.41 -1.77 13.26
CA LEU A 6 -12.53 -1.77 12.10
C LEU A 6 -12.57 -0.41 11.40
N GLY A 7 -11.41 0.23 11.27
CA GLY A 7 -11.22 1.41 10.43
C GLY A 7 -10.87 1.02 8.99
N ALA A 8 -11.58 1.56 8.01
CA ALA A 8 -11.38 1.31 6.59
C ALA A 8 -11.43 2.60 5.77
N ASP A 9 -10.41 2.82 4.95
CA ASP A 9 -10.40 3.93 3.99
C ASP A 9 -11.34 3.63 2.81
N LEU A 10 -12.20 4.57 2.45
CA LEU A 10 -13.27 4.32 1.48
C LEU A 10 -12.86 4.61 0.03
N LYS A 11 -13.48 3.92 -0.92
CA LYS A 11 -13.41 4.29 -2.34
C LYS A 11 -13.97 5.70 -2.52
N LYS A 12 -13.20 6.58 -3.15
CA LYS A 12 -13.53 7.99 -3.39
C LYS A 12 -12.92 8.47 -4.72
N ASP A 13 -12.98 9.77 -5.00
CA ASP A 13 -12.42 10.35 -6.22
C ASP A 13 -10.96 9.86 -6.43
N PRO A 14 -10.65 9.21 -7.56
CA PRO A 14 -9.30 8.76 -7.89
C PRO A 14 -8.25 9.87 -7.78
N LYS A 15 -8.59 11.12 -8.05
CA LYS A 15 -7.64 12.24 -7.93
C LYS A 15 -7.22 12.49 -6.49
N ILE A 16 -8.15 12.36 -5.55
CA ILE A 16 -7.88 12.53 -4.12
C ILE A 16 -6.97 11.41 -3.63
N ILE A 17 -7.27 10.17 -4.05
CA ILE A 17 -6.46 9.01 -3.69
C ILE A 17 -5.06 9.15 -4.30
N THR A 18 -4.94 9.35 -5.62
CA THR A 18 -3.62 9.49 -6.27
C THR A 18 -2.80 10.63 -5.67
N ALA A 19 -3.41 11.77 -5.32
CA ALA A 19 -2.68 12.88 -4.69
C ALA A 19 -2.14 12.54 -3.29
N ALA A 20 -2.78 11.63 -2.56
CA ALA A 20 -2.29 11.19 -1.25
C ALA A 20 -1.06 10.27 -1.35
N TYR A 21 -0.87 9.58 -2.46
CA TYR A 21 0.24 8.65 -2.68
C TYR A 21 1.35 9.21 -3.57
N ASN A 22 1.05 10.21 -4.40
CA ASN A 22 2.02 10.90 -5.23
C ASN A 22 2.17 12.35 -4.75
N ASP A 23 2.71 12.51 -3.54
CA ASP A 23 2.83 13.83 -2.93
C ASP A 23 3.95 14.65 -3.60
N PRO A 24 3.73 15.95 -3.86
CA PRO A 24 4.69 16.80 -4.56
C PRO A 24 5.96 17.09 -3.74
N HIS A 25 5.97 16.78 -2.44
CA HIS A 25 7.11 16.98 -1.56
C HIS A 25 8.04 15.75 -1.50
N GLY A 26 7.67 14.66 -2.19
CA GLY A 26 8.48 13.44 -2.30
C GLY A 26 8.54 12.61 -1.01
N ILE A 27 7.63 12.82 -0.06
CA ILE A 27 7.62 12.12 1.23
C ILE A 27 7.26 10.65 1.04
N THR A 28 6.20 10.34 0.29
CA THR A 28 5.76 8.98 -0.02
C THR A 28 6.80 8.24 -0.86
N ALA A 29 7.43 8.94 -1.81
CA ALA A 29 8.54 8.39 -2.58
C ALA A 29 9.72 7.99 -1.68
N SER A 30 10.10 8.89 -0.75
CA SER A 30 11.16 8.63 0.24
C SER A 30 10.81 7.47 1.17
N PHE A 31 9.54 7.38 1.58
CA PHE A 31 9.04 6.27 2.39
C PHE A 31 9.15 4.92 1.66
N ASN A 32 8.77 4.85 0.38
CA ASN A 32 8.86 3.60 -0.37
C ASN A 32 10.32 3.20 -0.62
N LEU A 33 11.17 4.14 -1.05
CA LEU A 33 12.60 3.87 -1.29
C LEU A 33 13.39 3.56 -0.01
N ASN A 34 12.87 3.92 1.16
CA ASN A 34 13.46 3.52 2.44
C ASN A 34 13.54 2.00 2.58
N LEU A 35 12.70 1.21 1.90
CA LEU A 35 12.85 -0.26 1.86
C LEU A 35 14.23 -0.66 1.33
N LEU A 36 14.72 -0.01 0.26
CA LEU A 36 16.06 -0.27 -0.28
C LEU A 36 17.15 0.16 0.70
N SER A 37 16.99 1.33 1.33
CA SER A 37 17.94 1.82 2.35
C SER A 37 18.04 0.86 3.54
N ARG A 38 16.90 0.30 3.98
CA ARG A 38 16.88 -0.72 5.04
C ARG A 38 17.56 -2.00 4.60
N MET A 39 17.31 -2.49 3.38
CA MET A 39 18.01 -3.66 2.85
C MET A 39 19.52 -3.43 2.77
N ASN A 40 19.98 -2.23 2.40
CA ASN A 40 21.41 -1.90 2.44
C ASN A 40 21.98 -2.05 3.85
N ARG A 41 21.29 -1.49 4.85
CA ARG A 41 21.75 -1.52 6.24
C ARG A 41 21.65 -2.90 6.90
N GLU A 42 20.55 -3.62 6.65
CA GLU A 42 20.17 -4.82 7.41
C GLU A 42 20.61 -6.11 6.72
N LEU A 43 20.75 -6.11 5.39
CA LEU A 43 21.12 -7.29 4.59
C LEU A 43 22.47 -7.12 3.86
N GLY A 44 23.17 -6.01 4.08
CA GLY A 44 24.39 -5.68 3.33
C GLY A 44 24.11 -5.56 1.83
N ALA A 45 22.94 -5.03 1.47
CA ALA A 45 22.64 -4.74 0.07
C ALA A 45 23.39 -3.49 -0.42
N ASP A 46 23.59 -3.36 -1.73
CA ASP A 46 24.29 -2.24 -2.36
C ASP A 46 23.40 -1.44 -3.34
N PHE A 47 22.11 -1.30 -3.05
CA PHE A 47 21.20 -0.47 -3.85
C PHE A 47 21.70 0.98 -3.92
N ASP A 48 21.87 1.51 -5.14
CA ASP A 48 21.99 2.95 -5.39
C ASP A 48 20.61 3.55 -5.62
N LEU A 49 20.04 4.19 -4.59
CA LEU A 49 18.68 4.71 -4.60
C LEU A 49 18.43 5.77 -5.70
N GLN A 50 19.48 6.42 -6.24
CA GLN A 50 19.31 7.39 -7.32
C GLN A 50 18.86 6.75 -8.64
N HIS A 51 19.09 5.44 -8.78
CA HIS A 51 18.70 4.66 -9.94
C HIS A 51 17.36 3.93 -9.73
N PHE A 52 16.58 4.30 -8.72
CA PHE A 52 15.26 3.77 -8.47
C PHE A 52 14.24 4.89 -8.27
N MET A 53 13.03 4.67 -8.77
CA MET A 53 11.94 5.64 -8.70
C MET A 53 10.71 5.01 -8.05
N HIS A 54 10.04 5.77 -7.20
CA HIS A 54 8.72 5.42 -6.70
C HIS A 54 7.67 5.58 -7.80
N HIS A 55 6.80 4.58 -7.97
CA HIS A 55 5.67 4.66 -8.87
C HIS A 55 4.42 4.10 -8.19
N THR A 56 3.27 4.77 -8.36
CA THR A 56 2.00 4.31 -7.80
C THR A 56 0.90 4.34 -8.83
N PHE A 57 0.00 3.39 -8.72
CA PHE A 57 -1.20 3.30 -9.54
C PHE A 57 -2.42 3.03 -8.66
N TYR A 58 -3.51 3.76 -8.87
CA TYR A 58 -4.79 3.49 -8.23
C TYR A 58 -5.74 2.87 -9.26
N GLU A 59 -6.24 1.67 -8.97
CA GLU A 59 -7.27 0.97 -9.73
C GLU A 59 -8.65 1.20 -9.08
N PRO A 60 -9.50 2.10 -9.60
CA PRO A 60 -10.72 2.50 -8.91
C PRO A 60 -11.75 1.38 -8.75
N VAL A 61 -11.75 0.40 -9.66
CA VAL A 61 -12.71 -0.71 -9.63
C VAL A 61 -12.42 -1.64 -8.46
N SER A 62 -11.18 -2.13 -8.34
CA SER A 62 -10.77 -2.97 -7.21
C SER A 62 -10.59 -2.16 -5.92
N GLY A 63 -10.36 -0.85 -6.04
CA GLY A 63 -10.05 0.04 -4.93
C GLY A 63 -8.59 -0.06 -4.49
N GLU A 64 -7.70 -0.63 -5.29
CA GLU A 64 -6.33 -0.90 -4.86
C GLU A 64 -5.41 0.22 -5.31
N VAL A 65 -4.68 0.80 -4.35
CA VAL A 65 -3.49 1.59 -4.63
C VAL A 65 -2.30 0.66 -4.56
N LEU A 66 -1.57 0.54 -5.66
CA LEU A 66 -0.39 -0.30 -5.81
C LEU A 66 0.84 0.60 -5.79
N SER A 67 1.79 0.30 -4.91
CA SER A 67 3.07 1.00 -4.82
C SER A 67 4.18 0.13 -5.38
N TYR A 68 5.04 0.74 -6.19
CA TYR A 68 6.16 0.10 -6.85
C TYR A 68 7.44 0.90 -6.66
N ILE A 69 8.55 0.17 -6.75
CA ILE A 69 9.88 0.72 -6.98
C ILE A 69 10.32 0.28 -8.36
N VAL A 70 10.74 1.23 -9.20
CA VAL A 70 11.10 0.99 -10.60
C VAL A 70 12.59 1.22 -10.78
N SER A 71 13.29 0.24 -11.32
CA SER A 71 14.69 0.38 -11.73
C SER A 71 14.78 1.32 -12.93
N LEU A 72 15.59 2.37 -12.87
CA LEU A 72 15.73 3.35 -13.97
C LEU A 72 16.71 2.90 -15.05
N GLN A 73 17.52 1.89 -14.75
CA GLN A 73 18.51 1.35 -15.67
C GLN A 73 18.78 -0.13 -15.40
N LYS A 74 19.53 -0.78 -16.28
CA LYS A 74 20.04 -2.11 -15.99
C LYS A 74 21.08 -2.03 -14.89
N GLN A 75 20.88 -2.75 -13.80
CA GLN A 75 21.80 -2.74 -12.64
C GLN A 75 21.79 -4.07 -11.91
N SER A 76 22.87 -4.37 -11.21
CA SER A 76 22.99 -5.52 -10.33
C SER A 76 23.02 -5.08 -8.88
N VAL A 77 22.39 -5.84 -8.01
CA VAL A 77 22.41 -5.61 -6.55
C VAL A 77 22.89 -6.88 -5.86
N ASN A 78 23.91 -6.74 -5.03
CA ASN A 78 24.45 -7.80 -4.20
C ASN A 78 23.87 -7.68 -2.79
N PHE A 79 23.64 -8.81 -2.12
CA PHE A 79 23.19 -8.90 -0.74
C PHE A 79 24.23 -9.70 0.04
N GLU A 80 25.16 -9.02 0.71
CA GLU A 80 26.30 -9.65 1.38
C GLU A 80 25.85 -10.69 2.42
N ALA A 81 24.86 -10.33 3.26
CA ALA A 81 24.38 -11.20 4.34
C ALA A 81 23.74 -12.50 3.82
N LEU A 82 23.34 -12.54 2.55
CA LEU A 82 22.69 -13.68 1.91
C LEU A 82 23.62 -14.41 0.94
N ASN A 83 24.82 -13.90 0.67
CA ASN A 83 25.69 -14.33 -0.44
C ASN A 83 24.90 -14.47 -1.75
N TRP A 84 24.03 -13.49 -2.01
CA TRP A 84 23.08 -13.52 -3.11
C TRP A 84 23.22 -12.28 -3.98
N LYS A 85 22.88 -12.43 -5.26
CA LYS A 85 22.91 -11.37 -6.25
C LYS A 85 21.66 -11.44 -7.11
N THR A 86 21.09 -10.28 -7.39
CA THR A 86 20.01 -10.13 -8.36
C THR A 86 20.38 -9.08 -9.42
N ASN A 87 19.71 -9.14 -10.56
CA ASN A 87 19.82 -8.16 -11.63
C ASN A 87 18.44 -7.55 -11.88
N PHE A 88 18.42 -6.27 -12.19
CA PHE A 88 17.26 -5.56 -12.67
C PHE A 88 17.53 -5.08 -14.09
N ASP A 89 16.57 -5.27 -14.99
CA ASP A 89 16.55 -4.57 -16.27
C ASP A 89 16.04 -3.13 -16.10
N ALA A 90 16.20 -2.31 -17.14
CA ALA A 90 15.64 -0.96 -17.15
C ALA A 90 14.10 -1.03 -17.12
N PHE A 91 13.48 -0.23 -16.26
CA PHE A 91 12.05 -0.17 -15.99
C PHE A 91 11.44 -1.45 -15.38
N GLU A 92 12.28 -2.35 -14.87
CA GLU A 92 11.80 -3.47 -14.07
C GLU A 92 11.19 -2.97 -12.75
N ILE A 93 10.07 -3.58 -12.35
CA ILE A 93 9.27 -3.14 -11.20
C ILE A 93 9.40 -4.12 -10.03
N ILE A 94 9.48 -3.56 -8.83
CA ILE A 94 9.35 -4.26 -7.55
C ILE A 94 8.04 -3.80 -6.93
N HIS A 95 7.07 -4.70 -6.77
CA HIS A 95 5.83 -4.41 -6.06
C HIS A 95 6.09 -4.39 -4.55
N THR A 96 5.72 -3.29 -3.87
CA THR A 96 6.02 -3.10 -2.44
C THR A 96 4.79 -3.10 -1.55
N GLU A 97 3.66 -2.58 -2.02
CA GLU A 97 2.48 -2.40 -1.17
C GLU A 97 1.18 -2.46 -1.96
N ILE A 98 0.12 -2.91 -1.30
CA ILE A 98 -1.27 -2.66 -1.68
C ILE A 98 -1.95 -1.90 -0.54
N SER A 99 -2.52 -0.73 -0.84
CA SER A 99 -3.43 -0.04 0.07
C SER A 99 -4.85 -0.05 -0.51
N LYS A 100 -5.69 -0.92 0.05
CA LYS A 100 -7.05 -1.14 -0.45
C LYS A 100 -8.05 -0.14 0.13
N LYS A 101 -8.92 0.35 -0.75
CA LYS A 101 -10.06 1.20 -0.46
C LYS A 101 -11.33 0.39 -0.62
N TYR A 102 -12.22 0.51 0.36
CA TYR A 102 -13.42 -0.31 0.43
C TYR A 102 -14.68 0.51 0.17
N SER A 103 -15.72 -0.15 -0.29
CA SER A 103 -17.08 0.37 -0.21
C SER A 103 -17.79 -0.21 1.01
N ILE A 104 -18.80 0.49 1.51
CA ILE A 104 -19.63 0.00 2.63
C ILE A 104 -20.24 -1.38 2.29
N PRO A 105 -20.82 -1.63 1.09
CA PRO A 105 -21.35 -2.96 0.76
C PRO A 105 -20.30 -4.07 0.76
N GLU A 106 -19.06 -3.78 0.35
CA GLU A 106 -17.95 -4.76 0.43
C GLU A 106 -17.63 -5.13 1.89
N LEU A 107 -17.60 -4.14 2.78
CA LEU A 107 -17.36 -4.36 4.22
C LEU A 107 -18.51 -5.11 4.88
N GLU A 108 -19.76 -4.81 4.53
CA GLU A 108 -20.93 -5.53 5.04
C GLU A 108 -20.97 -6.99 4.56
N SER A 109 -20.61 -7.23 3.29
CA SER A 109 -20.47 -8.60 2.76
C SER A 109 -19.38 -9.35 3.52
N LEU A 110 -18.21 -8.71 3.69
CA LEU A 110 -17.08 -9.29 4.43
C LEU A 110 -17.48 -9.64 5.87
N ALA A 111 -18.15 -8.73 6.58
CA ALA A 111 -18.65 -8.99 7.93
C ALA A 111 -19.54 -10.24 7.96
N LYS A 112 -20.51 -10.31 7.06
CA LYS A 112 -21.46 -11.43 6.99
C LYS A 112 -20.77 -12.76 6.68
N GLU A 113 -19.84 -12.75 5.72
CA GLU A 113 -19.04 -13.92 5.31
C GLU A 113 -18.15 -14.43 6.44
N GLN A 114 -17.61 -13.54 7.26
CA GLN A 114 -16.78 -13.88 8.41
C GLN A 114 -17.57 -14.17 9.70
N GLY A 115 -18.90 -14.28 9.62
CA GLY A 115 -19.74 -14.65 10.78
C GLY A 115 -20.08 -13.49 11.73
N TYR A 116 -19.94 -12.25 11.28
CA TYR A 116 -20.30 -11.06 12.05
C TYR A 116 -21.65 -10.48 11.63
N ILE A 117 -22.20 -9.65 12.51
CA ILE A 117 -23.32 -8.72 12.25
C ILE A 117 -22.79 -7.31 12.38
N VAL A 118 -23.03 -6.48 11.37
CA VAL A 118 -22.73 -5.05 11.44
C VAL A 118 -23.73 -4.37 12.36
N LYS A 119 -23.22 -3.68 13.39
CA LYS A 119 -24.03 -2.97 14.38
C LYS A 119 -24.18 -1.50 14.01
N GLU A 120 -23.08 -0.85 13.67
CA GLU A 120 -23.06 0.59 13.41
C GLU A 120 -21.89 0.98 12.51
N HIS A 121 -22.06 2.11 11.83
CA HIS A 121 -21.11 2.73 10.92
C HIS A 121 -20.90 4.19 11.35
N PHE A 122 -19.65 4.58 11.58
CA PHE A 122 -19.25 5.95 11.86
C PHE A 122 -18.37 6.44 10.72
N THR A 123 -18.58 7.67 10.26
CA THR A 123 -17.81 8.23 9.14
C THR A 123 -17.55 9.70 9.37
N ASP A 124 -16.47 10.21 8.78
CA ASP A 124 -16.16 11.63 8.80
C ASP A 124 -17.13 12.45 7.93
N ASP A 125 -17.13 13.78 8.08
CA ASP A 125 -18.03 14.68 7.34
C ASP A 125 -17.93 14.52 5.81
N LYS A 126 -16.76 14.13 5.28
CA LYS A 126 -16.54 13.91 3.85
C LYS A 126 -16.87 12.49 3.39
N LYS A 127 -17.17 11.58 4.31
CA LYS A 127 -17.46 10.16 4.06
C LYS A 127 -16.30 9.45 3.37
N TYR A 128 -15.09 9.73 3.81
CA TYR A 128 -13.83 9.27 3.22
C TYR A 128 -13.23 8.11 3.98
N PHE A 129 -13.52 8.00 5.27
CA PHE A 129 -13.10 6.93 6.14
C PHE A 129 -14.30 6.39 6.91
N LEU A 130 -14.30 5.08 7.16
CA LEU A 130 -15.35 4.40 7.90
C LEU A 130 -14.75 3.67 9.09
N ASP A 131 -15.28 3.92 10.27
CA ASP A 131 -15.15 3.03 11.42
C ASP A 131 -16.43 2.21 11.53
N THR A 132 -16.34 0.89 11.39
CA THR A 132 -17.50 -0.02 11.45
C THR A 132 -17.40 -0.93 12.66
N LEU A 133 -18.49 -1.04 13.42
CA LEU A 133 -18.60 -1.87 14.61
C LEU A 133 -19.33 -3.17 14.27
N TRP A 134 -18.63 -4.29 14.40
CA TRP A 134 -19.13 -5.63 14.13
C TRP A 134 -19.26 -6.42 15.42
N GLU A 135 -20.30 -7.24 15.54
CA GLU A 135 -20.51 -8.17 16.67
C GLU A 135 -20.51 -9.61 16.15
N VAL A 136 -19.87 -10.52 16.88
CA VAL A 136 -19.91 -11.96 16.57
C VAL A 136 -21.35 -12.46 16.64
N LYS A 137 -21.79 -13.22 15.63
CA LYS A 137 -23.13 -13.86 15.60
C LYS A 137 -23.39 -14.79 16.78
#